data_AF-A0A7S3VJL1-F1
#
_entry.id   AF-A0A7S3VJL1-F1
#
_cell.length_a   1.000
_cell.length_b   1.000
_cell.length_c   1.000
_cell.angle_alpha   90.00
_cell.angle_beta   90.00
_cell.angle_gamma   90.00
#
_symmetry.space_group_name_H-M   'P 1'
#
loop_
_entity.id
_entity.type
_entity.pdbx_description
1 polymer ?
#
loop_
_entity_poly.entity_id
_entity_poly.type
_entity_poly.pdbx_seq_one_letter_code
_entity_poly.pdbx_strand_id
1 'polypeptide(L)'
;MELFKELTDVSQGVRRLGAAAVDLCHVALGVVDATWEYQLKPWDVTGGCVILLEAGGKLTTMDGQPYSVFSRSMLASNGPLHPQLLQYTQPKTEALLRQGFDLSEWFVPRGYNLK
;
A
#
# COMPACT_ATOMS: atom_id res chain seq x y z
N MET A 1 -2.75 2.08 15.05
CA MET A 1 -4.15 2.57 15.21
C MET A 1 -4.32 4.03 14.80
N GLU A 2 -3.31 4.89 14.96
CA GLU A 2 -3.44 6.32 14.61
C GLU A 2 -3.83 6.59 13.16
N LEU A 3 -3.18 5.94 12.18
CA LEU A 3 -3.49 6.15 10.76
C LEU A 3 -4.95 5.80 10.43
N PHE A 4 -5.48 4.73 11.03
CA PHE A 4 -6.87 4.32 10.85
C PHE A 4 -7.82 5.41 11.37
N LYS A 5 -7.53 5.97 12.55
CA LYS A 5 -8.32 7.05 13.13
C LYS A 5 -8.24 8.31 12.26
N GLU A 6 -7.04 8.79 11.96
CA GLU A 6 -6.82 10.02 11.19
C GLU A 6 -7.51 9.96 9.83
N LEU A 7 -7.38 8.86 9.09
CA LEU A 7 -8.04 8.70 7.81
C LEU A 7 -9.55 8.52 7.95
N THR A 8 -10.05 7.99 9.06
CA THR A 8 -11.50 7.96 9.34
C THR A 8 -12.04 9.37 9.57
N ASP A 9 -11.29 10.23 10.25
CA ASP A 9 -11.71 11.60 10.58
C ASP A 9 -11.76 12.53 9.36
N VAL A 10 -11.02 12.22 8.29
CA VAL A 10 -10.89 13.07 7.08
C VAL A 10 -11.49 12.46 5.80
N SER A 11 -12.15 11.30 5.89
CA SER A 11 -12.78 10.63 4.75
C SER A 11 -14.23 10.25 5.04
N GLN A 12 -14.91 9.65 4.05
CA GLN A 12 -16.24 9.04 4.25
C GLN A 12 -16.18 7.74 5.07
N GLY A 13 -14.98 7.35 5.52
CA GLY A 13 -14.73 6.28 6.48
C GLY A 13 -13.78 5.23 5.93
N VAL A 14 -13.05 4.61 6.85
CA VAL A 14 -12.12 3.51 6.55
C VAL A 14 -12.84 2.17 6.65
N ARG A 15 -12.42 1.19 5.83
CA ARG A 15 -12.91 -0.20 5.87
C ARG A 15 -11.73 -1.14 6.11
N ARG A 16 -12.01 -2.34 6.62
CA ARG A 16 -11.01 -3.40 6.84
C ARG A 16 -11.61 -4.74 6.43
N LEU A 17 -11.45 -5.10 5.16
CA LEU A 17 -12.10 -6.27 4.57
C LEU A 17 -11.30 -7.56 4.79
N GLY A 18 -9.99 -7.45 5.03
CA GLY A 18 -9.15 -8.55 5.50
C GLY A 18 -8.44 -9.36 4.41
N ALA A 19 -8.39 -8.85 3.17
CA ALA A 19 -7.66 -9.49 2.08
C ALA A 19 -7.07 -8.44 1.11
N ALA A 20 -5.75 -8.26 1.14
CA ALA A 20 -5.02 -7.25 0.35
C ALA A 20 -5.30 -7.34 -1.16
N ALA A 21 -5.31 -8.55 -1.73
CA ALA A 21 -5.63 -8.77 -3.13
C ALA A 21 -7.04 -8.26 -3.51
N VAL A 22 -8.02 -8.45 -2.62
CA VAL A 22 -9.40 -7.98 -2.83
C VAL A 22 -9.48 -6.46 -2.69
N ASP A 23 -8.77 -5.89 -1.71
CA ASP A 23 -8.72 -4.45 -1.50
C ASP A 23 -8.11 -3.72 -2.71
N LEU A 24 -7.06 -4.28 -3.32
CA LEU A 24 -6.49 -3.79 -4.57
C LEU A 24 -7.50 -3.83 -5.73
N CYS A 25 -8.28 -4.91 -5.85
CA CYS A 25 -9.34 -5.02 -6.86
C CYS A 25 -10.47 -4.01 -6.61
N HIS A 26 -10.81 -3.71 -5.36
CA HIS A 26 -11.81 -2.68 -5.05
C HIS A 26 -11.34 -1.28 -5.43
N VAL A 27 -10.05 -0.98 -5.29
CA VAL A 27 -9.49 0.28 -5.82
C VAL A 27 -9.58 0.29 -7.34
N ALA A 28 -9.20 -0.80 -8.01
CA ALA A 28 -9.28 -0.93 -9.47
C ALA A 28 -10.72 -0.75 -10.01
N LEU A 29 -11.72 -1.24 -9.28
CA LEU A 29 -13.14 -1.10 -9.60
C LEU A 29 -13.73 0.27 -9.23
N GLY A 30 -12.99 1.13 -8.51
CA GLY A 30 -13.49 2.40 -8.00
C GLY A 30 -14.50 2.28 -6.85
N VAL A 31 -14.55 1.13 -6.17
CA VAL A 31 -15.40 0.91 -4.98
C VAL A 31 -14.85 1.66 -3.76
N VAL A 32 -13.53 1.75 -3.65
CA VAL A 32 -12.81 2.56 -2.66
C VAL A 32 -11.71 3.34 -3.35
N ASP A 33 -11.31 4.47 -2.80
CA ASP A 33 -10.31 5.32 -3.44
C ASP A 33 -8.86 4.87 -3.19
N ALA A 34 -8.62 4.13 -2.10
CA ALA A 34 -7.29 3.69 -1.69
C ALA A 34 -7.30 2.51 -0.72
N THR A 35 -6.16 1.81 -0.64
CA THR A 35 -5.85 0.82 0.40
C THR A 35 -4.40 0.95 0.84
N TRP A 36 -4.11 0.63 2.10
CA TRP A 36 -2.76 0.64 2.65
C TRP A 36 -2.56 -0.51 3.64
N GLU A 37 -1.41 -1.18 3.57
CA GLU A 37 -1.10 -2.30 4.45
C GLU A 37 0.40 -2.45 4.71
N TYR A 38 0.73 -3.02 5.87
CA TYR A 38 2.09 -3.37 6.28
C TYR A 38 2.24 -4.90 6.40
N GLN A 39 3.48 -5.36 6.31
CA GLN A 39 3.91 -6.75 6.50
C GLN A 39 3.31 -7.75 5.50
N LEU A 40 2.91 -7.27 4.33
CA LEU A 40 2.43 -8.08 3.22
C LEU A 40 3.52 -9.00 2.68
N LYS A 41 3.08 -10.09 2.04
CA LYS A 41 3.92 -11.02 1.29
C LYS A 41 3.57 -10.95 -0.19
N PRO A 42 4.47 -11.38 -1.09
CA PRO A 42 4.22 -11.31 -2.53
C PRO A 42 2.91 -11.97 -2.96
N TRP A 43 2.56 -13.12 -2.37
CA TRP A 43 1.32 -13.84 -2.68
C TRP A 43 0.05 -13.14 -2.23
N ASP A 44 0.13 -12.17 -1.31
CA ASP A 44 -1.05 -11.42 -0.84
C ASP A 44 -1.48 -10.34 -1.86
N VAL A 45 -0.56 -9.91 -2.74
CA VAL A 45 -0.71 -8.66 -3.52
C VAL A 45 -0.48 -8.83 -5.02
N THR A 46 0.36 -9.78 -5.45
CA THR A 46 0.84 -9.85 -6.85
C THR A 46 -0.30 -9.86 -7.87
N GLY A 47 -1.35 -10.64 -7.65
CA GLY A 47 -2.52 -10.67 -8.55
C GLY A 47 -3.28 -9.34 -8.58
N GLY A 48 -3.49 -8.73 -7.41
CA GLY A 48 -4.18 -7.44 -7.29
C GLY A 48 -3.38 -6.27 -7.86
N CYS A 49 -2.05 -6.29 -7.75
CA CYS A 49 -1.18 -5.24 -8.28
C CYS A 49 -1.32 -5.11 -9.79
N VAL A 50 -1.32 -6.23 -10.53
CA VAL A 50 -1.47 -6.20 -12.00
C VAL A 50 -2.84 -5.60 -12.37
N ILE A 51 -3.91 -6.05 -11.71
CA ILE A 51 -5.27 -5.53 -11.97
C ILE A 51 -5.35 -4.03 -11.69
N LEU A 52 -4.81 -3.57 -10.57
CA LEU A 52 -4.80 -2.15 -10.19
C LEU A 52 -4.04 -1.30 -11.22
N LEU A 53 -2.85 -1.74 -11.62
CA LEU A 53 -2.01 -0.99 -12.54
C LEU A 53 -2.65 -0.88 -13.93
N GLU A 54 -3.24 -1.96 -14.44
CA GLU A 54 -3.99 -1.95 -15.71
C GLU A 54 -5.25 -1.07 -15.65
N ALA A 55 -5.87 -0.93 -14.47
CA ALA A 55 -6.97 0.01 -14.24
C ALA A 55 -6.51 1.48 -14.12
N GLY A 56 -5.21 1.76 -14.21
CA GLY A 56 -4.64 3.11 -14.10
C GLY A 56 -4.43 3.58 -12.66
N GLY A 57 -4.51 2.68 -11.68
CA GLY A 57 -4.21 2.98 -10.28
C GLY A 57 -2.72 3.25 -10.05
N LYS A 58 -2.41 3.82 -8.88
CA LYS A 58 -1.05 4.14 -8.46
C LYS A 58 -0.63 3.32 -7.24
N LEU A 59 0.62 2.88 -7.24
CA LEU A 59 1.18 1.98 -6.24
C LEU A 59 2.57 2.47 -5.80
N THR A 60 2.78 2.61 -4.49
CA THR A 60 4.09 2.88 -3.85
C THR A 60 4.20 2.09 -2.56
N THR A 61 5.36 2.11 -1.92
CA THR A 61 5.45 1.83 -0.48
C THR A 61 4.77 2.94 0.33
N MET A 62 4.52 2.72 1.62
CA MET A 62 3.83 3.70 2.47
C MET A 62 4.67 4.96 2.78
N ASP A 63 5.98 4.92 2.54
CA ASP A 63 6.93 6.04 2.55
C ASP A 63 7.22 6.62 1.15
N GLY A 64 6.44 6.24 0.13
CA GLY A 64 6.48 6.83 -1.21
C GLY A 64 7.61 6.34 -2.11
N GLN A 65 8.35 5.29 -1.71
CA GLN A 65 9.35 4.66 -2.57
C GLN A 65 8.68 3.82 -3.69
N PRO A 66 9.41 3.53 -4.78
CA PRO A 66 8.94 2.60 -5.80
C PRO A 66 8.51 1.28 -5.17
N TYR A 67 7.36 0.78 -5.60
CA TYR A 67 6.80 -0.45 -5.06
C TYR A 67 7.32 -1.68 -5.81
N SER A 68 7.62 -2.72 -5.05
CA SER A 68 7.89 -4.07 -5.52
C SER A 68 6.91 -5.03 -4.84
N VAL A 69 6.55 -6.14 -5.49
CA VAL A 69 5.73 -7.18 -4.84
C VAL A 69 6.43 -7.80 -3.60
N PHE A 70 7.73 -7.57 -3.45
CA PHE A 70 8.50 -7.95 -2.26
C PHE A 70 8.50 -6.87 -1.17
N SER A 71 8.02 -5.66 -1.45
CA SER A 71 7.90 -4.59 -0.47
C SER A 71 6.96 -4.99 0.67
N ARG A 72 7.35 -4.67 1.91
CA ARG A 72 6.56 -4.98 3.12
C ARG A 72 5.66 -3.84 3.58
N SER A 73 5.53 -2.80 2.78
CA SER A 73 4.50 -1.78 2.96
C SER A 73 3.94 -1.42 1.58
N MET A 74 2.65 -1.12 1.54
CA MET A 74 1.93 -0.83 0.31
C MET A 74 0.98 0.32 0.54
N LEU A 75 0.98 1.27 -0.39
CA LEU A 75 -0.06 2.26 -0.58
C LEU A 75 -0.53 2.15 -2.03
N ALA A 76 -1.81 1.86 -2.20
CA ALA A 76 -2.48 1.82 -3.50
C ALA A 76 -3.60 2.87 -3.51
N SER A 77 -3.78 3.58 -4.63
CA SER A 77 -4.90 4.50 -4.80
C SER A 77 -5.33 4.68 -6.24
N ASN A 78 -6.44 5.39 -6.43
CA ASN A 78 -6.95 5.85 -7.72
C ASN A 78 -6.01 6.77 -8.52
N GLY A 79 -4.86 7.18 -7.96
CA GLY A 79 -3.91 8.10 -8.59
C GLY A 79 -3.99 9.52 -8.02
N PRO A 80 -5.07 10.30 -8.26
CA PRO A 80 -5.19 11.67 -7.79
C PRO A 80 -5.03 11.85 -6.27
N LEU A 81 -5.54 10.93 -5.44
CA LEU A 81 -5.42 11.03 -3.98
C LEU A 81 -4.05 10.60 -3.45
N HIS A 82 -3.22 9.97 -4.27
CA HIS A 82 -1.96 9.37 -3.81
C HIS A 82 -1.02 10.35 -3.09
N PRO A 83 -0.78 11.58 -3.60
CA PRO A 83 0.09 12.54 -2.92
C PRO A 83 -0.47 13.01 -1.58
N GLN A 84 -1.80 13.10 -1.43
CA GLN A 84 -2.43 13.50 -0.17
C GLN A 84 -2.31 12.38 0.87
N LEU A 85 -2.53 11.13 0.45
CA LEU A 85 -2.39 9.96 1.33
C LEU A 85 -0.95 9.81 1.87
N LEU A 86 0.06 10.09 1.03
CA LEU A 86 1.47 10.07 1.46
C LEU A 86 1.76 11.05 2.61
N GLN A 87 1.04 12.17 2.69
CA GLN A 87 1.20 13.12 3.82
C GLN A 87 0.84 12.48 5.16
N TYR A 88 -0.01 11.44 5.18
CA TYR A 88 -0.37 10.69 6.37
C TYR A 88 0.48 9.43 6.55
N THR A 89 0.74 8.68 5.48
CA THR A 89 1.41 7.38 5.58
C THR A 89 2.92 7.51 5.75
N GLN A 90 3.56 8.48 5.07
CA GLN A 90 5.01 8.60 5.05
C GLN A 90 5.60 8.94 6.43
N PRO A 91 5.12 9.96 7.17
CA PRO A 91 5.69 10.28 8.48
C PRO A 91 5.57 9.13 9.48
N LYS A 92 4.48 8.35 9.39
CA LYS A 92 4.25 7.18 10.25
C LYS A 92 5.14 6.01 9.87
N THR A 93 5.33 5.76 8.58
CA THR A 93 6.26 4.72 8.09
C THR A 93 7.69 5.03 8.50
N GLU A 94 8.13 6.27 8.30
CA GLU A 94 9.46 6.72 8.72
C GLU A 94 9.66 6.64 10.24
N ALA A 95 8.62 6.94 11.02
CA ALA A 95 8.66 6.80 12.48
C ALA A 95 8.84 5.33 12.91
N LEU A 96 8.15 4.39 12.25
CA LEU A 96 8.33 2.95 12.48
C LEU A 96 9.76 2.51 12.13
N LEU A 97 10.29 2.95 11.00
CA LEU A 97 11.68 2.65 10.61
C LEU A 97 12.68 3.17 11.65
N ARG A 98 12.50 4.40 12.16
CA ARG A 98 13.33 4.96 13.25
C ARG A 98 13.23 4.19 14.56
N GLN A 99 12.11 3.51 14.80
CA GLN A 99 11.90 2.63 15.96
C GLN A 99 12.50 1.22 15.75
N GLY A 100 13.12 0.95 14.61
CA GLY A 100 13.77 -0.32 14.31
C GLY A 100 12.85 -1.39 13.71
N PHE A 101 11.66 -1.02 13.23
CA PHE A 101 10.81 -1.96 12.48
C PHE A 101 11.45 -2.27 11.12
N ASP A 102 11.54 -3.56 10.81
CA ASP A 102 12.05 -4.04 9.53
C ASP A 102 10.94 -4.11 8.47
N LEU A 103 11.03 -3.21 7.48
CA LEU A 103 10.20 -3.21 6.28
C LEU A 103 11.02 -3.47 5.00
N SER A 104 12.22 -4.04 5.13
CA SER A 104 13.01 -4.47 3.99
C SER A 104 12.28 -5.54 3.17
N GLU A 105 12.68 -5.72 1.92
CA GLU A 105 11.98 -6.62 1.01
C GLU A 105 11.93 -8.07 1.50
N TRP A 106 10.79 -8.72 1.31
CA TRP A 106 10.57 -10.09 1.74
C TRP A 106 11.04 -11.09 0.68
N PHE A 107 12.12 -11.82 0.97
CA PHE A 107 12.56 -13.01 0.21
C PHE A 107 12.63 -12.78 -1.31
N VAL A 108 13.44 -11.80 -1.73
CA VAL A 108 13.71 -11.57 -3.16
C VAL A 108 14.51 -12.77 -3.71
N PRO A 109 14.03 -13.51 -4.72
CA PRO A 109 14.75 -14.65 -5.28
C PRO A 109 16.11 -14.23 -5.85
N ARG A 110 17.11 -15.10 -5.73
CA ARG A 110 18.45 -14.82 -6.27
C ARG A 110 18.38 -14.60 -7.78
N GLY A 111 18.90 -13.46 -8.24
CA GLY A 111 18.86 -13.09 -9.66
C GLY A 111 17.56 -12.43 -10.13
N TYR A 112 16.60 -12.19 -9.21
CA TYR A 112 15.40 -11.43 -9.54
C TYR A 112 15.71 -9.94 -9.73
N ASN A 113 15.18 -9.35 -10.79
CA ASN A 113 15.37 -7.93 -11.07
C ASN A 113 14.19 -7.12 -10.51
N LEU A 114 14.47 -6.33 -9.49
CA LEU A 114 13.59 -5.33 -8.91
C LEU A 114 13.67 -4.09 -9.81
N LYS A 115 12.98 -4.14 -10.95
CA LYS A 115 12.79 -2.94 -11.77
C LYS A 115 11.65 -2.10 -11.21
#